data_AF-A0A7C7Q2W8-F1
#
_entry.id   AF-A0A7C7Q2W8-F1
#
_cell.length_a   1.000
_cell.length_b   1.000
_cell.length_c   1.000
_cell.angle_alpha   90.00
_cell.angle_beta   90.00
_cell.angle_gamma   90.00
#
_symmetry.space_group_name_H-M   'P 1'
#
loop_
_entity.id
_entity.type
_entity.pdbx_description
1 polymer ?
#
loop_
_entity_poly.entity_id
_entity_poly.type
_entity_poly.pdbx_seq_one_letter_code
_entity_poly.pdbx_strand_id
1 'polypeptide(L)'
;MCGSCERGFTLMEVLVALIILSGAFTVLLEVLSRAAENYGRAEKTFRDVLILDGKLKLGDYEGLEVRRRSLPDFPKVKEITYSYGEIYFVEYELK
;
A
#
# COMPACT_ATOMS: atom_id res chain seq x y z
N MET A 1 -13.02 -11.02 60.41
CA MET A 1 -14.30 -11.69 60.12
C MET A 1 -14.60 -11.48 58.65
N CYS A 2 -14.63 -12.58 57.90
CA CYS A 2 -14.87 -12.61 56.46
C CYS A 2 -16.23 -11.99 56.12
N GLY A 3 -16.23 -11.16 55.09
CA GLY A 3 -17.42 -10.58 54.51
C GLY A 3 -17.12 -10.07 53.11
N SER A 4 -16.34 -10.84 52.34
CA SER A 4 -16.32 -10.73 50.88
C SER A 4 -17.72 -11.06 50.37
N CYS A 5 -18.62 -10.08 50.41
CA CYS A 5 -19.83 -10.14 49.61
C CYS A 5 -19.40 -9.89 48.18
N GLU A 6 -19.01 -10.97 47.50
CA GLU A 6 -18.87 -11.03 46.05
C GLU A 6 -20.18 -10.54 45.42
N ARG A 7 -20.23 -9.25 45.07
CA ARG A 7 -21.26 -8.74 44.14
C ARG A 7 -20.92 -9.34 42.78
N GLY A 8 -21.47 -10.51 42.50
CA GLY A 8 -21.36 -11.15 41.20
C GLY A 8 -21.85 -10.20 40.10
N PHE A 9 -21.20 -10.24 38.94
CA PHE A 9 -21.64 -9.49 37.78
C PHE A 9 -23.07 -9.90 37.41
N THR A 10 -23.91 -8.92 37.15
CA THR A 10 -25.23 -9.18 36.57
C THR A 10 -25.05 -9.73 35.15
N LEU A 11 -25.96 -10.62 34.72
CA LEU A 11 -25.94 -11.16 33.35
C LEU A 11 -25.90 -10.03 32.30
N MET A 12 -26.57 -8.91 32.58
CA MET A 12 -26.56 -7.72 31.74
C MET A 12 -25.18 -7.07 31.63
N GLU A 13 -24.42 -6.95 32.72
CA GLU A 13 -23.06 -6.41 32.67
C GLU A 13 -22.13 -7.28 31.83
N VAL A 14 -22.26 -8.61 31.93
CA VAL A 14 -21.49 -9.54 31.10
C VAL A 14 -21.86 -9.38 29.62
N LEU A 15 -23.14 -9.26 29.30
CA LEU A 15 -23.60 -9.02 27.93
C LEU A 15 -23.09 -7.70 27.36
N VAL A 16 -23.15 -6.62 28.14
CA VAL A 16 -22.63 -5.31 27.74
C VAL A 16 -21.12 -5.38 27.51
N ALA A 17 -20.37 -6.04 28.40
CA ALA A 17 -18.92 -6.22 28.23
C ALA A 17 -18.59 -7.01 26.96
N LEU A 18 -19.34 -8.07 26.65
CA LEU A 18 -19.15 -8.85 25.42
C LEU A 18 -19.43 -8.03 24.15
N ILE A 19 -20.47 -7.18 24.16
CA ILE A 19 -20.78 -6.29 23.03
C ILE A 19 -19.62 -5.31 22.79
N ILE A 20 -19.12 -4.69 23.86
CA ILE A 20 -17.99 -3.76 23.78
C ILE A 20 -16.74 -4.47 23.26
N LEU A 21 -16.43 -5.66 23.81
CA LEU A 21 -15.29 -6.46 23.36
C LEU A 21 -15.41 -6.84 21.88
N SER A 22 -16.59 -7.30 21.44
CA SER A 22 -16.83 -7.64 20.04
C SER A 22 -16.62 -6.45 19.12
N GLY A 23 -17.11 -5.27 19.50
CA GLY A 23 -16.87 -4.03 18.75
C GLY A 23 -15.39 -3.68 18.67
N ALA A 24 -14.67 -3.74 19.79
CA ALA A 24 -13.24 -3.45 19.84
C ALA A 24 -12.41 -4.41 18.96
N PHE A 25 -12.68 -5.71 19.04
CA PHE A 25 -11.99 -6.71 18.20
C PHE A 25 -12.32 -6.55 16.72
N THR A 26 -13.55 -6.17 16.38
CA THR A 26 -13.93 -5.93 14.97
C THR A 26 -13.11 -4.80 14.37
N VAL A 27 -13.04 -3.67 15.07
CA VAL A 27 -12.24 -2.51 14.63
C VAL A 27 -10.75 -2.86 14.57
N LEU A 28 -10.24 -3.56 15.58
CA LEU A 28 -8.84 -3.99 15.62
C LEU A 28 -8.46 -4.87 14.43
N LEU A 29 -9.28 -5.88 14.13
CA LEU A 29 -9.05 -6.80 13.02
C LEU A 29 -9.19 -6.10 11.67
N GLU A 30 -10.14 -5.17 11.52
CA GLU A 30 -10.28 -4.39 10.31
C GLU A 30 -9.04 -3.51 10.05
N VAL A 31 -8.55 -2.83 11.09
CA VAL A 31 -7.34 -1.99 10.99
C VAL A 31 -6.13 -2.84 10.65
N LEU A 32 -5.95 -3.99 11.31
CA LEU A 32 -4.87 -4.94 11.01
C LEU A 32 -4.92 -5.45 9.57
N SER A 33 -6.11 -5.81 9.10
CA SER A 33 -6.33 -6.29 7.72
C SER A 33 -5.95 -5.22 6.69
N ARG A 34 -6.46 -3.99 6.87
CA ARG A 34 -6.12 -2.86 5.99
C ARG A 34 -4.63 -2.51 6.04
N ALA A 35 -4.02 -2.56 7.22
CA ALA A 35 -2.59 -2.31 7.37
C ALA A 35 -1.74 -3.36 6.63
N ALA A 36 -2.09 -4.64 6.74
CA ALA A 36 -1.41 -5.72 6.05
C ALA A 36 -1.53 -5.59 4.52
N GLU A 37 -2.72 -5.25 4.02
CA GLU A 37 -2.94 -5.01 2.59
C GLU A 37 -2.11 -3.81 2.09
N ASN A 38 -2.15 -2.69 2.80
CA ASN A 38 -1.37 -1.50 2.44
C ASN A 38 0.13 -1.76 2.47
N TYR A 39 0.61 -2.52 3.46
CA TYR A 39 2.01 -2.92 3.55
C TYR A 39 2.40 -3.80 2.35
N GLY A 40 1.59 -4.79 1.98
CA GLY A 40 1.84 -5.64 0.82
C GLY A 40 1.88 -4.85 -0.49
N ARG A 41 0.98 -3.87 -0.66
CA ARG A 41 1.01 -2.96 -1.81
C ARG A 41 2.27 -2.10 -1.82
N ALA A 42 2.62 -1.49 -0.69
CA ALA A 42 3.82 -0.66 -0.57
C ALA A 42 5.11 -1.45 -0.84
N GLU A 43 5.20 -2.69 -0.33
CA GLU A 43 6.33 -3.58 -0.60
C GLU A 43 6.44 -3.90 -2.10
N LYS A 44 5.32 -4.24 -2.75
CA LYS A 44 5.28 -4.50 -4.19
C LYS A 44 5.73 -3.26 -4.98
N THR A 45 5.15 -2.09 -4.70
CA THR A 45 5.54 -0.82 -5.33
C THR A 45 7.02 -0.54 -5.13
N PHE A 46 7.54 -0.72 -3.92
CA PHE A 46 8.95 -0.48 -3.64
C PHE A 46 9.87 -1.43 -4.43
N ARG A 47 9.53 -2.71 -4.54
CA ARG A 47 10.26 -3.67 -5.38
C ARG A 47 10.22 -3.28 -6.86
N ASP A 48 9.05 -2.88 -7.36
CA ASP A 48 8.88 -2.45 -8.75
C ASP A 48 9.72 -1.19 -9.04
N VAL A 49 9.81 -0.24 -8.11
CA VAL A 49 10.70 0.94 -8.20
C VAL A 49 12.16 0.51 -8.29
N LEU A 50 12.60 -0.38 -7.40
CA LEU A 50 14.00 -0.84 -7.39
C LEU A 50 14.39 -1.54 -8.69
N ILE A 51 13.50 -2.35 -9.25
CA ILE A 51 13.72 -3.01 -10.54
C ILE A 51 13.81 -1.97 -11.65
N LEU A 52 12.86 -1.03 -11.71
CA LEU A 52 12.84 0.02 -12.74
C LEU A 52 14.09 0.90 -12.66
N ASP A 53 14.41 1.43 -11.47
CA ASP A 53 15.59 2.27 -11.25
C ASP A 53 16.89 1.53 -11.55
N GLY A 54 17.00 0.28 -11.11
CA GLY A 54 18.16 -0.58 -11.40
C GLY A 54 18.35 -0.80 -12.90
N LYS A 55 17.28 -1.14 -13.62
CA LYS A 55 17.30 -1.35 -15.07
C LYS A 55 17.66 -0.09 -15.85
N LEU A 56 17.08 1.05 -15.48
CA LEU A 56 17.40 2.34 -16.09
C LEU A 56 18.88 2.72 -15.87
N LYS A 57 19.41 2.55 -14.65
CA LYS A 57 20.82 2.83 -14.35
C LYS A 57 21.80 1.92 -15.09
N LEU A 58 21.41 0.66 -15.31
CA LEU A 58 22.23 -0.31 -16.05
C LEU A 58 22.06 -0.19 -17.57
N GLY A 59 21.11 0.61 -18.05
CA GLY A 59 20.75 0.69 -19.47
C GLY A 59 20.14 -0.60 -20.03
N ASP A 60 19.63 -1.47 -19.14
CA ASP A 60 18.97 -2.72 -19.51
C ASP A 60 17.46 -2.50 -19.59
N TYR A 61 16.95 -2.37 -20.82
CA TYR A 61 15.53 -2.13 -21.07
C TYR A 61 14.73 -3.43 -21.31
N GLU A 62 15.34 -4.60 -21.14
CA GLU A 62 14.65 -5.87 -21.37
C GLU A 62 13.50 -6.04 -20.37
N GLY A 63 12.29 -6.35 -20.87
CA GLY A 63 11.09 -6.49 -20.03
C GLY A 63 10.52 -5.19 -19.45
N LEU A 64 11.00 -4.01 -19.87
CA LEU A 64 10.33 -2.74 -19.63
C LEU A 64 9.36 -2.42 -20.78
N GLU A 65 8.20 -1.84 -20.46
CA GLU A 65 7.35 -1.23 -21.47
C GLU A 65 7.88 0.17 -21.79
N VAL A 66 8.35 0.39 -23.02
CA VAL A 66 8.90 1.69 -23.45
C VAL A 66 7.96 2.34 -24.46
N ARG A 67 7.43 3.52 -24.10
CA ARG A 67 6.57 4.33 -24.97
C ARG A 67 7.31 5.60 -25.36
N ARG A 68 7.34 5.90 -26.66
CA ARG A 68 7.97 7.12 -27.19
C ARG A 68 6.91 7.99 -27.84
N ARG A 69 6.82 9.25 -27.40
CA ARG A 69 5.86 10.22 -27.95
C ARG A 69 6.57 11.53 -28.28
N SER A 70 6.17 12.17 -29.38
CA SER A 70 6.54 13.56 -29.64
C SER A 70 5.50 14.46 -28.98
N LEU A 71 5.95 15.46 -28.22
CA LEU A 71 5.04 16.42 -27.61
C LEU A 71 4.47 17.35 -28.71
N PRO A 72 3.13 17.51 -28.81
CA PRO A 72 2.52 18.39 -29.80
C PRO A 72 2.99 19.84 -29.67
N ASP A 73 3.10 20.32 -28.42
CA ASP A 73 3.47 21.69 -28.10
C ASP A 73 4.98 21.95 -28.18
N PHE A 74 5.79 20.88 -28.17
CA PHE A 74 7.25 20.94 -28.19
C PHE A 74 7.81 19.95 -29.21
N PRO A 75 7.79 20.29 -30.52
CA PRO A 75 8.17 19.38 -31.60
C PRO A 75 9.65 18.95 -31.58
N LYS A 76 10.49 19.70 -30.85
CA LYS A 76 11.90 19.39 -30.61
C LYS A 76 12.14 18.49 -29.39
N VAL A 77 11.10 18.14 -28.62
CA VAL A 77 11.21 17.29 -27.43
C VAL A 77 10.56 15.93 -27.70
N LYS A 78 11.28 14.85 -27.39
CA LYS A 78 10.75 13.48 -27.31
C LYS A 78 10.50 13.14 -25.84
N GLU A 79 9.34 12.59 -25.57
CA GLU A 79 9.01 11.98 -24.29
C GLU A 79 9.22 10.47 -24.40
N ILE A 80 10.03 9.91 -23.52
CA ILE A 80 10.25 8.47 -23.39
C ILE A 80 9.72 8.05 -22.02
N THR A 81 8.72 7.19 -22.00
CA THR A 81 8.16 6.60 -20.78
C THR A 81 8.68 5.18 -20.65
N TYR A 82 9.32 4.88 -19.54
CA TYR A 82 9.77 3.54 -19.16
C TYR A 82 8.86 3.03 -18.04
N SER A 83 8.21 1.88 -18.24
CA SER A 83 7.27 1.34 -17.27
C SER A 83 7.60 -0.08 -16.86
N TYR A 84 7.37 -0.37 -15.58
CA TYR A 84 7.44 -1.72 -15.00
C TYR A 84 6.31 -1.86 -13.97
N GLY A 85 5.43 -2.85 -14.17
CA GLY A 85 4.22 -3.00 -13.36
C GLY A 85 3.32 -1.77 -13.44
N GLU A 86 2.99 -1.17 -12.30
CA GLU A 86 2.16 0.03 -12.20
C GLU A 86 2.98 1.34 -12.14
N ILE A 87 4.30 1.26 -12.25
CA ILE A 87 5.22 2.38 -12.06
C ILE A 87 5.83 2.79 -13.40
N TYR A 88 6.03 4.09 -13.57
CA TYR A 88 6.64 4.64 -14.76
C TYR A 88 7.64 5.77 -14.44
N PHE A 89 8.64 5.91 -15.30
CA PHE A 89 9.59 7.01 -15.32
C PHE A 89 9.50 7.71 -16.68
N VAL A 90 9.55 9.04 -16.67
CA VAL A 90 9.46 9.84 -17.90
C VAL A 90 10.75 10.62 -18.10
N GLU A 91 11.35 10.44 -19.26
CA GLU A 91 12.53 11.16 -19.72
C GLU A 91 12.18 12.05 -20.90
N TYR A 92 12.71 13.28 -20.88
CA TYR A 92 12.54 14.26 -21.96
C TYR A 92 13.87 14.50 -22.65
N GLU A 93 13.94 14.14 -23.93
CA GLU A 93 15.13 14.32 -24.75
C GLU A 93 14.90 15.41 -25.80
N LEU A 94 15.87 16.31 -25.97
CA LEU A 94 15.90 17.22 -27.12
C LEU A 94 16.36 16.44 -28.37
N LYS A 95 15.61 16.57 -29.45
CA LYS A 95 15.96 16.03 -30.78
C LYS A 95 17.21 16.66 -31.35
#